data_AF-A0A9R1ACZ0-F1
#
_entry.id   AF-A0A9R1ACZ0-F1
#
_cell.length_a   1.000
_cell.length_b   1.000
_cell.length_c   1.000
_cell.angle_alpha   90.00
_cell.angle_beta   90.00
_cell.angle_gamma   90.00
#
_symmetry.space_group_name_H-M   'P 1'
#
loop_
_entity.id
_entity.type
_entity.pdbx_description
1 polymer ?
#
loop_
_entity_poly.entity_id
_entity_poly.type
_entity_poly.pdbx_seq_one_letter_code
_entity_poly.pdbx_strand_id
1 'polypeptide(L)'
;MMAPVFSRDAWRCVWHMIQNDFVHAWGLDSNFWRCVHDPEEQIGVVAAQYLVHHAVPTLQGQGEKEKEGGRSEVRARQFEEMRAFRSRVSDADDELANRTLSIQN
;
A
#
# COMPACT_ATOMS: atom_id res chain seq x y z
N MET A 1 -9.64 -6.19 -9.51
CA MET A 1 -9.53 -5.82 -8.08
C MET A 1 -9.86 -7.06 -7.27
N MET A 2 -9.03 -7.41 -6.29
CA MET A 2 -9.28 -8.49 -5.32
C MET A 2 -9.55 -7.82 -3.97
N ALA A 3 -10.54 -8.29 -3.22
CA ALA A 3 -10.82 -7.81 -1.88
C ALA A 3 -10.24 -8.81 -0.88
N PRO A 4 -9.06 -8.53 -0.28
CA PRO A 4 -8.47 -9.43 0.69
C PRO A 4 -9.26 -9.40 2.01
N VAL A 5 -9.33 -10.54 2.68
CA VAL A 5 -9.77 -10.67 4.07
C VAL A 5 -8.64 -11.25 4.89
N PHE A 6 -8.53 -10.82 6.13
CA PHE A 6 -7.43 -11.16 7.01
C PHE A 6 -7.94 -11.95 8.21
N SER A 7 -7.12 -12.87 8.70
CA SER A 7 -7.33 -13.44 10.04
C SER A 7 -7.40 -12.32 11.09
N ARG A 8 -8.06 -12.57 12.23
CA ARG A 8 -8.20 -11.58 13.30
C ARG A 8 -6.85 -11.03 13.79
N ASP A 9 -5.83 -11.88 13.82
CA ASP A 9 -4.51 -11.52 14.32
C ASP A 9 -3.74 -10.69 13.27
N ALA A 10 -3.84 -11.05 11.99
CA ALA A 10 -3.27 -10.28 10.89
C ALA A 10 -3.94 -8.90 10.72
N TRP A 11 -5.26 -8.82 10.95
CA TRP A 11 -6.04 -7.58 10.79
C TRP A 11 -5.49 -6.41 11.62
N ARG A 12 -5.01 -6.66 12.84
CA ARG A 12 -4.44 -5.59 13.68
C ARG A 12 -3.22 -4.95 13.04
N CYS A 13 -2.30 -5.76 12.51
CA CYS A 13 -1.12 -5.26 11.81
C CYS A 13 -1.50 -4.52 10.52
N VAL A 14 -2.36 -5.12 9.69
CA VAL A 14 -2.84 -4.50 8.44
C VAL A 14 -3.55 -3.17 8.69
N TRP A 15 -4.37 -3.09 9.75
CA TRP A 15 -5.04 -1.86 10.15
C TRP A 15 -4.05 -0.73 10.42
N HIS A 16 -2.93 -1.01 11.12
CA HIS A 16 -1.90 -0.02 11.35
C HIS A 16 -1.17 0.42 10.07
N MET A 17 -1.05 -0.45 9.06
CA MET A 17 -0.49 -0.07 7.76
C MET A 17 -1.46 0.83 6.95
N ILE A 18 -2.78 0.59 7.05
CA ILE A 18 -3.79 1.31 6.26
C ILE A 18 -3.94 2.77 6.70
N GLN A 19 -3.82 3.06 8.01
CA GLN A 19 -4.26 4.35 8.59
C GLN A 19 -3.65 5.61 7.96
N ASN A 20 -2.51 5.52 7.24
CA ASN A 20 -1.90 6.66 6.55
C ASN A 20 -1.64 6.43 5.05
N ASP A 21 -1.80 5.21 4.54
CA ASP A 21 -1.26 4.82 3.24
C ASP A 21 -2.30 4.23 2.28
N PHE A 22 -3.58 4.34 2.61
CA PHE A 22 -4.67 3.83 1.76
C PHE A 22 -4.66 4.44 0.34
N VAL A 23 -4.13 5.64 0.18
CA VAL A 23 -3.96 6.32 -1.12
C VAL A 23 -3.01 5.57 -2.07
N HIS A 24 -2.15 4.72 -1.53
CA HIS A 24 -1.16 3.97 -2.30
C HIS A 24 -1.66 2.61 -2.79
N ALA A 25 -2.89 2.20 -2.42
CA ALA A 25 -3.61 1.02 -2.95
C ALA A 25 -2.69 -0.17 -3.26
N TRP A 26 -2.45 -0.52 -4.53
CA TRP A 26 -1.55 -1.61 -4.95
C TRP A 26 -0.15 -1.59 -4.33
N GLY A 27 0.38 -0.39 -4.04
CA GLY A 27 1.61 -0.23 -3.28
C GLY A 27 1.47 -0.79 -1.87
N LEU A 28 0.37 -0.52 -1.18
CA LEU A 28 0.06 -1.07 0.15
C LEU A 28 -0.33 -2.56 0.08
N ASP A 29 -1.16 -2.95 -0.89
CA ASP A 29 -1.65 -4.33 -1.06
C ASP A 29 -0.50 -5.34 -1.21
N SER A 30 0.60 -4.91 -1.85
CA SER A 30 1.81 -5.72 -2.04
C SER A 30 2.65 -5.90 -0.77
N ASN A 31 2.27 -5.26 0.35
CA ASN A 31 3.03 -5.31 1.60
C ASN A 31 2.31 -6.05 2.74
N PHE A 32 1.05 -6.47 2.56
CA PHE A 32 0.27 -7.16 3.60
C PHE A 32 0.88 -8.48 4.08
N TRP A 33 1.74 -9.11 3.26
CA TRP A 33 2.46 -10.32 3.64
C TRP A 33 3.31 -10.13 4.91
N ARG A 34 3.75 -8.90 5.25
CA ARG A 34 4.50 -8.61 6.48
C ARG A 34 3.68 -8.82 7.76
N CYS A 35 2.36 -8.83 7.65
CA CYS A 35 1.44 -9.02 8.77
C CYS A 35 1.02 -10.47 9.00
N VAL A 36 1.55 -11.40 8.20
CA VAL A 36 1.20 -12.81 8.23
C VAL A 36 2.46 -13.67 8.20
N HIS A 37 2.38 -14.84 8.82
CA HIS A 37 3.43 -15.86 8.73
C HIS A 37 3.15 -16.83 7.58
N ASP A 38 1.88 -17.22 7.45
CA ASP A 38 1.38 -18.05 6.36
C ASP A 38 0.31 -17.28 5.57
N PRO A 39 0.66 -16.73 4.40
CA PRO A 39 -0.28 -16.00 3.56
C PRO A 39 -1.47 -16.83 3.08
N GLU A 40 -1.31 -18.14 2.84
CA GLU A 40 -2.38 -18.97 2.27
C GLU A 40 -3.48 -19.24 3.30
N GLU A 41 -3.10 -19.36 4.58
CA GLU A 41 -4.06 -19.54 5.67
C GLU A 41 -4.62 -18.22 6.21
N GLN A 42 -3.81 -17.16 6.21
CA GLN A 42 -4.14 -15.92 6.92
C GLN A 42 -4.67 -14.81 6.02
N ILE A 43 -4.53 -14.94 4.69
CA ILE A 43 -5.08 -14.01 3.70
C ILE A 43 -6.03 -14.76 2.77
N GLY A 44 -7.32 -14.43 2.86
CA GLY A 44 -8.33 -14.90 1.93
C GLY A 44 -8.66 -13.84 0.87
N VAL A 45 -9.35 -14.25 -0.20
CA VAL A 45 -9.93 -13.34 -1.20
C VAL A 45 -11.41 -13.63 -1.32
N VAL A 46 -12.27 -12.63 -1.05
CA VAL A 46 -13.74 -12.80 -1.08
C VAL A 46 -14.35 -12.46 -2.44
N ALA A 47 -13.57 -11.86 -3.33
CA ALA A 47 -14.06 -11.51 -4.66
C ALA A 47 -14.37 -12.77 -5.48
N ALA A 48 -15.65 -13.04 -5.72
CA ALA A 48 -16.11 -14.16 -6.54
C ALA A 48 -15.73 -14.01 -8.03
N GLN A 49 -15.40 -12.79 -8.47
CA GLN A 49 -15.12 -12.46 -9.86
C GLN A 49 -14.00 -11.42 -9.95
N TYR A 50 -13.12 -11.58 -10.95
CA TYR A 50 -12.08 -10.60 -11.23
C TYR A 50 -12.67 -9.36 -11.91
N LEU A 51 -12.59 -8.21 -11.23
CA LEU A 51 -12.88 -6.91 -11.85
C LEU A 51 -11.67 -6.42 -12.65
N VAL A 52 -11.82 -6.29 -13.96
CA VAL A 52 -10.81 -5.67 -14.82
C VAL A 52 -10.76 -4.18 -14.51
N HIS A 53 -9.61 -3.69 -14.05
CA HIS A 53 -9.39 -2.27 -13.88
C HIS A 53 -8.81 -1.69 -15.17
N HIS A 54 -9.62 -0.95 -15.92
CA HIS A 54 -9.21 -0.39 -17.23
C HIS A 54 -8.15 0.73 -17.13
N ALA A 55 -7.71 1.11 -15.93
CA ALA A 55 -6.74 2.16 -15.66
C ALA A 55 -7.07 3.50 -16.35
N VAL A 56 -8.35 3.72 -16.68
CA VAL A 56 -8.84 4.97 -17.26
C VAL A 56 -8.89 6.00 -16.13
N PRO A 57 -8.17 7.13 -16.27
CA PRO A 57 -8.25 8.21 -15.29
C PRO A 57 -9.69 8.74 -15.26
N THR A 58 -10.36 8.63 -14.12
CA THR A 58 -11.73 9.12 -13.93
C THR A 58 -11.80 10.64 -13.78
N LEU A 59 -10.70 11.27 -13.37
CA LEU A 59 -10.51 12.72 -13.35
C LEU A 59 -9.73 13.16 -14.59
N GLN A 60 -10.44 13.38 -15.71
CA GLN A 60 -9.90 14.04 -16.89
C GLN A 60 -10.29 15.51 -16.90
N GLY A 61 -9.32 16.39 -16.64
CA GLY A 61 -9.28 17.71 -17.28
C GLY A 61 -10.16 18.84 -16.72
N GLN A 62 -10.39 18.95 -15.41
CA GLN A 62 -10.99 20.17 -14.82
C GLN A 62 -9.95 21.23 -14.43
N GLY A 63 -8.79 21.30 -15.11
CA GLY A 63 -7.77 22.31 -14.83
C GLY A 63 -7.01 22.72 -16.09
N GLU A 64 -6.92 24.03 -16.32
CA GLU A 64 -5.99 24.62 -17.29
C GLU A 64 -4.57 24.14 -16.99
N LYS A 65 -3.78 23.84 -18.03
CA LYS A 65 -2.40 23.33 -17.89
C LYS A 65 -1.46 24.30 -17.17
N GLU A 66 -1.88 25.55 -16.98
CA GLU A 66 -1.09 26.66 -16.46
C GLU A 66 -1.46 27.08 -15.03
N LYS A 67 -2.41 26.40 -14.37
CA LYS A 67 -2.76 26.70 -12.97
C LYS A 67 -2.05 25.77 -11.99
N GLU A 68 -1.63 26.36 -10.86
CA GLU A 68 -1.18 25.65 -9.66
C GLU A 68 -2.23 24.60 -9.25
N GLY A 69 -1.79 23.38 -8.94
CA GLY A 69 -2.64 22.21 -8.75
C GLY A 69 -2.98 21.45 -10.03
N GLY A 70 -2.30 21.74 -11.15
CA GLY A 70 -2.49 21.04 -12.42
C GLY A 70 -2.12 19.55 -12.39
N ARG A 71 -2.60 18.77 -13.38
CA ARG A 71 -2.37 17.31 -13.45
C ARG A 71 -0.89 16.90 -13.33
N SER A 72 0.02 17.71 -13.87
CA SER A 72 1.46 17.45 -13.81
C SER A 72 2.00 17.55 -12.38
N GLU A 73 1.59 18.57 -11.65
CA GLU A 73 1.99 18.79 -10.25
C GLU A 73 1.40 17.72 -9.33
N VAL A 74 0.12 17.38 -9.52
CA VAL A 74 -0.52 16.26 -8.80
C VAL A 74 0.23 14.96 -9.04
N ARG A 75 0.67 14.70 -10.28
CA ARG A 75 1.45 13.51 -10.62
C ARG A 75 2.85 13.54 -10.02
N ALA A 76 3.51 14.70 -9.99
CA ALA A 76 4.80 14.86 -9.33
C ALA A 76 4.69 14.58 -7.83
N ARG A 77 3.70 15.18 -7.16
CA ARG A 77 3.43 14.93 -5.73
C ARG A 77 3.10 13.46 -5.45
N GLN A 78 2.30 12.82 -6.29
CA GLN A 78 2.00 11.38 -6.18
C GLN A 78 3.28 10.53 -6.17
N PHE A 79 4.26 10.83 -7.03
CA PHE A 79 5.53 10.09 -7.06
C PHE A 79 6.37 10.33 -5.80
N GLU A 80 6.37 11.54 -5.26
CA GLU A 80 7.05 11.87 -4.00
C GLU A 80 6.41 11.15 -2.81
N GLU A 81 5.08 11.18 -2.71
CA GLU A 81 4.31 10.45 -1.69
C GLU A 81 4.61 8.93 -1.75
N MET A 82 4.61 8.34 -2.95
CA MET A 82 4.95 6.93 -3.15
C MET A 82 6.41 6.62 -2.77
N ARG A 83 7.36 7.54 -3.02
CA ARG A 83 8.75 7.38 -2.59
C ARG A 83 8.84 7.39 -1.07
N ALA A 84 8.18 8.33 -0.40
CA ALA A 84 8.16 8.42 1.05
C ALA A 84 7.55 7.16 1.68
N PHE A 85 6.45 6.64 1.13
CA PHE A 85 5.87 5.36 1.53
C PHE A 85 6.88 4.22 1.46
N ARG A 86 7.56 4.04 0.32
CA ARG A 86 8.55 2.98 0.13
C ARG A 86 9.73 3.09 1.11
N SER A 87 10.18 4.32 1.39
CA SER A 87 11.24 4.55 2.38
C SER A 87 10.82 4.04 3.74
N ARG A 88 9.63 4.44 4.23
CA ARG A 88 9.14 4.00 5.55
C ARG A 88 9.00 2.48 5.68
N VAL A 89 8.59 1.80 4.60
CA VAL A 89 8.50 0.34 4.59
C VAL A 89 9.91 -0.28 4.67
N SER A 90 10.88 0.26 3.93
CA SER A 90 12.28 -0.19 4.00
C SER A 90 12.88 0.01 5.38
N ASP A 91 12.67 1.19 5.98
CA ASP A 91 13.18 1.52 7.31
C ASP A 91 12.62 0.55 8.37
N ALA A 92 11.33 0.18 8.25
CA ALA A 92 10.72 -0.81 9.14
C ALA A 92 11.31 -2.22 8.97
N ASP A 93 11.65 -2.63 7.74
CA ASP A 93 12.31 -3.90 7.47
C ASP A 93 13.73 -3.92 8.07
N ASP A 94 14.47 -2.82 7.93
CA ASP A 94 15.81 -2.67 8.52
C ASP A 94 15.76 -2.69 10.06
N GLU A 95 14.78 -2.02 10.66
CA GLU A 95 14.54 -2.08 12.11
C GLU A 95 14.25 -3.50 12.60
N LEU A 96 13.42 -4.25 11.87
CA LEU A 96 13.10 -5.63 12.19
C LEU A 96 14.35 -6.53 12.11
N ALA A 97 15.15 -6.36 11.04
CA ALA A 97 16.40 -7.08 10.88
C ALA A 97 17.38 -6.79 12.03
N ASN A 98 17.55 -5.52 12.39
CA ASN A 98 18.40 -5.10 13.50
C ASN A 98 17.94 -5.65 14.86
N ARG A 99 16.63 -5.66 15.13
CA ARG A 99 16.08 -6.27 16.36
C ARG A 99 16.36 -7.77 16.40
N THR A 100 16.21 -8.46 15.26
CA THR A 100 16.45 -9.90 15.16
C THR A 100 17.92 -10.23 15.44
N LEU A 101 18.84 -9.45 14.87
CA LEU A 101 20.28 -9.59 15.12
C LEU A 101 20.64 -9.32 16.59
N SER A 102 20.02 -8.32 17.22
CA SER A 102 20.24 -8.01 18.63
C SER A 102 19.75 -9.09 19.59
N ILE A 103 18.80 -9.94 19.19
CA ILE A 103 18.29 -11.04 20.00
C ILE A 103 19.19 -12.29 19.90
N GLN A 104 20.00 -12.38 18.84
CA GLN A 104 20.88 -13.51 18.56
C GLN A 104 22.30 -13.39 19.13
N ASN A 105 22.71 -12.18 19.55
CA ASN A 105 23.96 -11.91 20.28
C ASN A 105 23.72 -11.83 21.79
#